data_AF-A0AAV5IBM9-F1
#
_entry.id   AF-A0AAV5IBM9-F1
#
_cell.length_a   1.000
_cell.length_b   1.000
_cell.length_c   1.000
_cell.angle_alpha   90.00
_cell.angle_beta   90.00
_cell.angle_gamma   90.00
#
_symmetry.space_group_name_H-M   'P 1'
#
loop_
_entity.id
_entity.type
_entity.pdbx_description
1 polymer ?
#
loop_
_entity_poly.entity_id
_entity_poly.type
_entity_poly.pdbx_seq_one_letter_code
_entity_poly.pdbx_strand_id
1 'polypeptide(L)'
;MCIFCFPTSSVIPLHDHPGMTVFSKLLYGSMHVKGYDWVEPAIIQDNKGLNYPRVRLAKLAVDKVLTAPCVTSVLHPKSGGNLHCFTAVTPCAVLDILTPPYRENLGRKCTYYKDHPYSTFGSGAQIDNGKEEEYAWLAEIGTPDELYMHTGLYTGPAIQA
;
A
#
# COMPACT_ATOMS: atom_id res chain seq x y z
N MET A 1 7.80 -11.30 -10.00
CA MET A 1 8.90 -10.31 -9.91
C MET A 1 8.61 -9.21 -10.90
N CYS A 2 8.71 -7.97 -10.49
CA CYS A 2 8.56 -6.80 -11.37
C CYS A 2 9.45 -5.67 -10.89
N ILE A 3 9.76 -4.73 -11.79
CA ILE A 3 10.43 -3.47 -11.46
C ILE A 3 9.48 -2.35 -11.84
N PHE A 4 9.21 -1.46 -10.91
CA PHE A 4 8.51 -0.21 -11.17
C PHE A 4 9.52 0.92 -11.29
N CYS A 5 9.45 1.66 -12.40
CA CYS A 5 10.28 2.84 -12.64
C CYS A 5 9.41 4.08 -12.54
N PHE A 6 9.81 5.01 -11.69
CA PHE A 6 9.01 6.16 -11.30
C PHE A 6 9.69 7.47 -11.72
N PRO A 7 9.00 8.34 -12.49
CA PRO A 7 9.32 9.76 -12.52
C PRO A 7 9.09 10.41 -11.14
N THR A 8 9.70 11.57 -10.90
CA THR A 8 9.41 12.37 -9.71
C THR A 8 7.90 12.62 -9.57
N SER A 9 7.40 12.56 -8.33
CA SER A 9 6.00 12.78 -7.95
C SER A 9 5.00 11.74 -8.47
N SER A 10 5.43 10.71 -9.18
CA SER A 10 4.54 9.61 -9.57
C SER A 10 4.20 8.74 -8.36
N VAL A 11 3.00 8.16 -8.39
CA VAL A 11 2.39 7.48 -7.24
C VAL A 11 1.88 6.10 -7.64
N ILE A 12 2.16 5.07 -6.83
CA ILE A 12 1.26 3.91 -6.75
C ILE A 12 0.29 4.18 -5.60
N PRO A 13 -1.01 4.32 -5.87
CA PRO A 13 -2.02 4.60 -4.85
C PRO A 13 -2.04 3.53 -3.76
N LEU A 14 -2.66 3.85 -2.62
CA LEU A 14 -2.78 2.91 -1.51
C LEU A 14 -3.52 1.65 -1.98
N HIS A 15 -2.87 0.49 -1.83
CA HIS A 15 -3.39 -0.79 -2.29
C HIS A 15 -2.97 -1.94 -1.38
N ASP A 16 -3.68 -3.08 -1.43
CA ASP A 16 -3.40 -4.27 -0.62
C ASP A 16 -2.68 -5.39 -1.38
N HIS A 17 -2.18 -6.37 -0.62
CA HIS A 17 -1.48 -7.56 -1.10
C HIS A 17 -2.10 -8.83 -0.45
N PRO A 18 -3.30 -9.26 -0.87
CA PRO A 18 -4.11 -10.24 -0.13
C PRO A 18 -3.47 -11.63 -0.12
N GLY A 19 -3.06 -12.08 1.06
CA GLY A 19 -2.44 -13.40 1.25
C GLY A 19 -1.00 -13.48 0.73
N MET A 20 -0.34 -12.34 0.51
CA MET A 20 0.98 -12.27 -0.12
C MET A 20 2.05 -11.84 0.87
N THR A 21 3.25 -12.37 0.69
CA THR A 21 4.50 -11.80 1.24
C THR A 21 5.23 -11.13 0.08
N VAL A 22 5.61 -9.87 0.26
CA VAL A 22 6.30 -9.08 -0.77
C VAL A 22 7.63 -8.56 -0.22
N PHE A 23 8.69 -8.80 -0.98
CA PHE A 23 9.99 -8.20 -0.75
C PHE A 23 10.18 -7.05 -1.73
N SER A 24 10.49 -5.87 -1.19
CA SER A 24 10.65 -4.64 -1.97
C SER A 24 12.02 -4.03 -1.74
N LYS A 25 12.75 -3.74 -2.81
CA LYS A 25 14.05 -3.07 -2.74
C LYS A 25 14.12 -1.86 -3.66
N LEU A 26 14.39 -0.70 -3.09
CA LEU A 26 14.72 0.52 -3.83
C LEU A 26 16.11 0.34 -4.46
N LEU A 27 16.16 0.34 -5.79
CA LEU A 27 17.38 0.14 -6.57
C LEU A 27 18.20 1.42 -6.69
N TYR A 28 17.53 2.56 -6.90
CA TYR A 28 18.11 3.90 -6.94
C TYR A 28 17.07 4.96 -6.59
N GLY A 29 17.51 6.19 -6.31
CA GLY A 29 16.66 7.34 -6.03
C GLY A 29 16.09 7.34 -4.61
N SER A 30 14.97 8.05 -4.43
CA SER A 30 14.26 8.18 -3.16
C SER A 30 12.75 8.08 -3.33
N MET A 31 12.10 7.44 -2.37
CA MET A 31 10.69 7.06 -2.40
C MET A 31 10.09 7.31 -1.02
N HIS A 32 8.99 8.05 -0.94
CA HIS A 32 8.15 8.07 0.25
C HIS A 32 7.24 6.83 0.24
N VAL A 33 7.25 6.10 1.35
CA VAL A 33 6.43 4.91 1.56
C VAL A 33 5.56 5.16 2.79
N LYS A 34 4.25 5.08 2.58
CA LYS A 34 3.25 5.09 3.65
C LYS A 34 2.47 3.79 3.58
N GLY A 35 2.33 3.11 4.71
CA GLY A 35 1.68 1.82 4.75
C GLY A 35 1.07 1.49 6.09
N TYR A 36 0.09 0.60 6.05
CA TYR A 36 -0.83 0.26 7.12
C TYR A 36 -1.03 -1.25 7.21
N ASP A 37 -1.43 -1.70 8.39
CA ASP A 37 -1.99 -3.01 8.61
C ASP A 37 -3.40 -2.89 9.20
N TRP A 38 -4.27 -3.82 8.86
CA TRP A 38 -5.63 -3.82 9.40
C TRP A 38 -5.62 -4.00 10.92
N VAL A 39 -6.47 -3.23 11.62
CA VAL A 39 -6.76 -3.50 13.04
C VAL A 39 -7.58 -4.78 13.14
N GLU A 40 -7.19 -5.65 14.08
CA GLU A 40 -7.90 -6.88 14.41
C GLU A 40 -8.30 -6.89 15.90
N PRO A 41 -9.54 -7.29 16.24
CA PRO A 41 -10.63 -7.66 15.33
C PRO A 41 -11.07 -6.48 14.45
N ALA A 42 -11.58 -6.78 13.25
CA ALA A 42 -11.97 -5.76 12.27
C ALA A 42 -12.95 -4.73 12.86
N ILE A 43 -12.54 -3.47 12.86
CA ILE A 43 -13.40 -2.33 13.21
C ILE A 43 -13.86 -1.66 11.92
N ILE A 44 -15.17 -1.67 11.69
CA ILE A 44 -15.80 -1.21 10.45
C ILE A 44 -16.89 -0.19 10.80
N GLN A 45 -16.96 0.90 10.05
CA GLN A 45 -18.05 1.86 10.15
C GLN A 45 -18.86 1.90 8.85
N ASP A 46 -20.16 1.65 8.99
CA ASP A 46 -21.15 1.76 7.92
C ASP A 46 -21.94 3.07 8.12
N ASN A 47 -21.59 4.12 7.38
CA ASN A 47 -22.26 5.42 7.52
C ASN A 47 -23.57 5.48 6.74
N LYS A 48 -24.62 4.84 7.29
CA LYS A 48 -25.95 4.75 6.65
C LYS A 48 -26.70 6.09 6.48
N GLY A 49 -26.17 7.22 6.97
CA GLY A 49 -26.87 8.52 6.97
C GLY A 49 -26.22 9.65 6.17
N LEU A 50 -24.97 9.52 5.71
CA LEU A 50 -24.17 10.64 5.19
C LEU A 50 -23.55 10.40 3.80
N ASN A 51 -23.96 9.34 3.09
CA ASN A 51 -23.40 8.95 1.78
C ASN A 51 -21.89 8.64 1.80
N TYR A 52 -21.29 8.41 2.97
CA TYR A 52 -19.89 8.02 3.06
C TYR A 52 -19.70 6.53 2.73
N PRO A 53 -18.59 6.16 2.07
CA PRO A 53 -18.26 4.77 1.81
C PRO A 53 -18.07 4.01 3.12
N ARG A 54 -18.28 2.69 3.05
CA ARG A 54 -17.91 1.77 4.13
C ARG A 54 -16.40 1.86 4.36
N VAL A 55 -15.99 2.05 5.61
CA VAL A 55 -14.58 2.19 5.99
C VAL A 55 -14.15 1.15 7.01
N ARG A 56 -12.88 0.73 6.93
CA ARG A 56 -12.24 -0.17 7.90
C ARG A 56 -11.04 0.51 8.55
N LEU A 57 -10.88 0.32 9.85
CA LEU A 57 -9.77 0.89 10.60
C LEU A 57 -8.46 0.14 10.31
N ALA A 58 -7.40 0.91 10.04
CA ALA A 58 -6.04 0.42 9.87
C ALA A 58 -5.07 1.21 10.77
N LYS A 59 -4.00 0.55 11.20
CA LYS A 59 -2.91 1.14 11.98
C LYS A 59 -1.71 1.40 11.06
N LEU A 60 -1.10 2.57 11.19
CA LEU A 60 0.10 2.97 10.47
C LEU A 60 1.26 2.03 10.85
N ALA A 61 1.87 1.40 9.84
CA ALA A 61 3.01 0.50 9.97
C ALA A 61 4.31 1.16 9.51
N VAL A 62 4.23 2.04 8.51
CA VAL A 62 5.37 2.76 7.95
C VAL A 62 4.92 4.12 7.41
N ASP A 63 5.71 5.15 7.68
CA ASP A 63 5.61 6.47 7.06
C ASP A 63 7.00 7.09 7.04
N LYS A 64 7.72 6.93 5.94
CA LYS A 64 9.12 7.42 5.83
C LYS A 64 9.56 7.57 4.38
N VAL A 65 10.61 8.36 4.19
CA VAL A 65 11.38 8.40 2.95
C VAL A 65 12.49 7.35 2.99
N LEU A 66 12.54 6.50 1.98
CA LEU A 66 13.64 5.59 1.68
C LEU A 66 14.54 6.23 0.64
N THR A 67 15.86 6.17 0.84
CA THR A 67 16.86 6.64 -0.12
C THR A 67 17.86 5.53 -0.38
N ALA A 68 18.13 5.22 -1.65
CA ALA A 68 19.12 4.21 -2.01
C ALA A 68 20.56 4.70 -1.72
N PRO A 69 21.46 3.83 -1.24
CA PRO A 69 21.23 2.42 -0.90
C PRO A 69 20.46 2.25 0.42
N CYS A 70 19.47 1.36 0.43
CA CYS A 70 18.72 0.99 1.63
C CYS A 70 18.58 -0.52 1.77
N VAL A 71 18.20 -0.96 2.97
CA VAL A 71 17.81 -2.35 3.24
C VAL A 71 16.54 -2.73 2.47
N THR A 72 16.36 -4.02 2.22
CA THR A 72 15.12 -4.57 1.66
C THR A 72 13.98 -4.45 2.69
N SER A 73 12.82 -3.99 2.24
CA SER A 73 11.58 -4.02 3.04
C SER A 73 10.84 -5.32 2.79
N VAL A 74 10.11 -5.80 3.79
CA VAL A 74 9.22 -6.97 3.67
C VAL A 74 7.86 -6.64 4.27
N LEU A 75 6.80 -7.03 3.55
CA LEU A 75 5.44 -7.09 4.09
C LEU A 75 4.96 -8.54 4.08
N HIS A 76 4.04 -8.83 4.97
CA HIS A 76 3.38 -10.12 5.15
C HIS A 76 1.86 -9.97 4.94
N PRO A 77 1.10 -11.07 4.91
CA PRO A 77 -0.35 -11.01 4.67
C PRO A 77 -1.15 -10.15 5.67
N LYS A 78 -0.62 -9.89 6.87
CA LYS A 78 -1.31 -9.15 7.94
C LYS A 78 -0.40 -8.21 8.74
N SER A 79 0.84 -7.97 8.28
CA SER A 79 1.81 -7.17 9.03
C SER A 79 2.89 -6.59 8.12
N GLY A 80 3.50 -5.49 8.53
CA GLY A 80 4.62 -4.87 7.82
C GLY A 80 4.18 -3.85 6.76
N GLY A 81 2.92 -3.38 6.83
CA GLY A 81 2.35 -2.48 5.85
C GLY A 81 1.80 -3.23 4.63
N ASN A 82 0.94 -4.23 4.85
CA ASN A 82 0.28 -4.97 3.77
C ASN A 82 -0.49 -4.05 2.82
N LEU A 83 -1.04 -2.96 3.37
CA LEU A 83 -1.59 -1.87 2.57
C LEU A 83 -0.54 -0.78 2.45
N HIS A 84 -0.13 -0.39 1.25
CA HIS A 84 0.82 0.72 1.12
C HIS A 84 0.61 1.54 -0.14
N CYS A 85 1.14 2.76 -0.12
CA CYS A 85 1.35 3.60 -1.29
C CYS A 85 2.83 3.96 -1.42
N PHE A 86 3.21 4.25 -2.66
CA PHE A 86 4.53 4.73 -3.03
C PHE A 86 4.40 6.10 -3.66
N THR A 87 5.18 7.08 -3.20
CA THR A 87 5.27 8.41 -3.80
C THR A 87 6.73 8.72 -4.11
N ALA A 88 7.08 8.82 -5.39
CA ALA A 88 8.46 9.05 -5.80
C ALA A 88 8.92 10.46 -5.44
N VAL A 89 9.97 10.57 -4.61
CA VAL A 89 10.57 11.86 -4.21
C VAL A 89 11.57 12.34 -5.27
N THR A 90 12.30 11.40 -5.86
CA THR A 90 13.15 11.61 -7.06
C THR A 90 12.82 10.54 -8.09
N PRO A 91 13.38 10.60 -9.31
CA PRO A 91 13.33 9.44 -10.19
C PRO A 91 13.94 8.24 -9.47
N CYS A 92 13.21 7.13 -9.44
CA CYS A 92 13.59 5.95 -8.67
C CYS A 92 13.08 4.66 -9.33
N ALA A 93 13.60 3.52 -8.86
CA ALA A 93 13.09 2.22 -9.24
C ALA A 93 12.99 1.28 -8.05
N VAL A 94 11.89 0.53 -7.97
CA VAL A 94 11.62 -0.46 -6.92
C VAL A 94 11.52 -1.83 -7.56
N LEU A 95 12.29 -2.79 -7.07
CA LEU A 95 12.17 -4.21 -7.40
C LEU A 95 11.26 -4.89 -6.39
N ASP A 96 10.19 -5.53 -6.88
CA ASP A 96 9.26 -6.30 -6.06
C ASP A 96 9.27 -7.79 -6.41
N ILE A 97 9.33 -8.62 -5.36
CA ILE A 97 9.14 -10.07 -5.43
C ILE A 97 7.88 -10.42 -4.64
N LEU A 98 6.82 -10.78 -5.36
CA LEU A 98 5.51 -11.09 -4.81
C LEU A 98 5.32 -12.60 -4.68
N THR A 99 5.01 -13.08 -3.48
CA THR A 99 4.89 -14.52 -3.16
C THR A 99 3.61 -14.82 -2.36
N PRO A 100 2.59 -15.47 -2.98
CA PRO A 100 2.39 -15.63 -4.42
C PRO A 100 2.13 -14.29 -5.13
N PRO A 101 2.10 -14.24 -6.47
CA PRO A 101 1.61 -13.05 -7.18
C PRO A 101 0.08 -12.90 -7.05
N TYR A 102 -0.40 -11.70 -7.40
CA TYR A 102 -1.81 -11.46 -7.66
C TYR A 102 -2.38 -12.48 -8.65
N ARG A 103 -3.65 -12.81 -8.45
CA ARG A 103 -4.40 -13.73 -9.30
C ARG A 103 -5.89 -13.51 -9.07
N GLU A 104 -6.50 -12.62 -9.84
CA GLU A 104 -7.88 -12.17 -9.65
C GLU A 104 -8.89 -13.32 -9.66
N ASN A 105 -8.74 -14.28 -10.57
CA ASN A 105 -9.62 -15.44 -10.69
C ASN A 105 -9.58 -16.39 -9.47
N LEU A 106 -8.57 -16.28 -8.60
CA LEU A 106 -8.48 -16.99 -7.33
C LEU A 106 -8.69 -16.07 -6.12
N GLY A 107 -9.30 -14.88 -6.33
CA GLY A 107 -9.63 -13.93 -5.27
C GLY A 107 -8.47 -13.07 -4.78
N ARG A 108 -7.27 -13.18 -5.37
CA ARG A 108 -6.12 -12.31 -5.06
C ARG A 108 -6.09 -11.12 -6.02
N LYS A 109 -7.11 -10.27 -5.95
CA LYS A 109 -7.17 -9.00 -6.68
C LYS A 109 -6.38 -7.92 -5.94
N CYS A 110 -5.82 -6.96 -6.66
CA CYS A 110 -5.32 -5.73 -6.06
C CYS A 110 -6.52 -4.82 -5.78
N THR A 111 -6.69 -4.38 -4.53
CA THR A 111 -7.75 -3.47 -4.12
C THR A 111 -7.14 -2.12 -3.76
N TYR A 112 -7.72 -1.04 -4.26
CA TYR A 112 -7.27 0.31 -3.97
C TYR A 112 -8.08 0.94 -2.84
N TYR A 113 -7.43 1.81 -2.07
CA TYR A 113 -8.04 2.47 -0.92
C TYR A 113 -7.76 3.97 -0.91
N LYS A 114 -8.64 4.71 -0.25
CA LYS A 114 -8.41 6.08 0.18
C LYS A 114 -8.34 6.13 1.69
N ASP A 115 -7.27 6.69 2.24
CA ASP A 115 -7.14 6.91 3.67
C ASP A 115 -7.80 8.21 4.11
N HIS A 116 -8.42 8.16 5.29
CA HIS A 116 -9.03 9.30 5.97
C HIS A 116 -8.46 9.36 7.40
N PRO A 117 -8.21 10.56 7.94
CA PRO A 117 -7.80 10.73 9.33
C PRO A 117 -8.74 10.00 10.29
N TYR A 118 -8.21 9.44 11.37
CA TYR A 118 -8.99 8.73 12.38
C TYR A 118 -10.21 9.54 12.89
N SER A 119 -10.04 10.85 13.08
CA SER A 119 -11.07 11.77 13.57
C SER A 119 -12.22 12.04 12.59
N THR A 120 -12.11 11.61 11.32
CA THR A 120 -13.06 11.96 10.25
C THR A 120 -14.48 11.46 10.51
N PHE A 121 -14.63 10.27 11.10
CA PHE A 121 -15.93 9.59 11.18
C PHE A 121 -16.53 9.50 12.59
N GLY A 122 -16.02 10.29 13.55
CA GLY A 122 -16.54 10.32 14.92
C GLY A 122 -16.15 9.10 15.76
N SER A 123 -16.28 9.27 17.08
CA SER A 123 -15.72 8.43 18.16
C SER A 123 -16.39 7.05 18.31
N GLY A 124 -16.34 6.21 17.28
CA GLY A 124 -16.94 4.88 17.29
C GLY A 124 -16.00 3.75 17.69
N ALA A 125 -14.69 3.92 17.54
CA ALA A 125 -13.69 2.90 17.83
C ALA A 125 -12.90 3.30 19.08
N GLN A 126 -13.10 2.66 20.23
CA GLN A 126 -12.14 2.86 21.33
C GLN A 126 -10.82 2.23 20.89
N ILE A 127 -9.79 3.06 20.71
CA ILE A 127 -8.43 2.55 20.44
C ILE A 127 -7.82 2.23 21.79
N ASP A 128 -7.67 0.96 22.12
CA ASP A 128 -7.23 0.54 23.45
C ASP A 128 -5.80 1.02 23.80
N ASN A 129 -4.93 1.34 22.83
CA ASN A 129 -3.52 1.65 23.09
C ASN A 129 -2.77 2.37 21.93
N GLY A 130 -3.21 3.55 21.48
CA GLY A 130 -2.40 4.31 20.51
C GLY A 130 -2.84 5.75 20.28
N LYS A 131 -1.95 6.56 19.69
CA LYS A 131 -2.26 7.93 19.30
C LYS A 131 -3.14 7.91 18.06
N GLU A 132 -4.13 8.79 17.98
CA GLU A 132 -5.04 8.89 16.82
C GLU A 132 -4.30 9.03 15.48
N GLU A 133 -3.15 9.71 15.47
CA GLU A 133 -2.27 9.90 14.31
C GLU A 133 -1.71 8.58 13.74
N GLU A 134 -1.66 7.52 14.53
CA GLU A 134 -1.22 6.19 14.11
C GLU A 134 -2.34 5.38 13.45
N TYR A 135 -3.53 5.94 13.27
CA TYR A 135 -4.68 5.24 12.72
C TYR A 135 -5.32 6.01 11.57
N ALA A 136 -5.88 5.26 10.63
CA ALA A 136 -6.63 5.80 9.51
C ALA A 136 -7.83 4.91 9.18
N TRP A 137 -8.88 5.55 8.69
CA TRP A 137 -10.03 4.86 8.09
C TRP A 137 -9.78 4.68 6.61
N LEU A 138 -9.81 3.44 6.12
CA LEU A 138 -9.60 3.14 4.71
C LEU A 138 -10.92 2.79 4.04
N ALA A 139 -11.25 3.53 2.98
CA ALA A 139 -12.39 3.26 2.09
C ALA A 139 -11.88 2.55 0.82
N GLU A 140 -12.48 1.43 0.44
CA GLU A 140 -12.23 0.80 -0.87
C GLU A 140 -12.70 1.76 -1.98
N ILE A 141 -11.87 1.93 -3.00
CA ILE A 141 -12.17 2.73 -4.19
C ILE A 141 -11.96 1.88 -5.45
N GLY A 142 -12.54 2.33 -6.56
CA GLY A 142 -12.18 1.78 -7.87
C GLY A 142 -10.73 2.10 -8.23
N THR A 143 -10.21 1.43 -9.27
CA THR A 143 -8.91 1.80 -9.85
C THR A 143 -8.90 3.29 -10.17
N PRO A 144 -7.96 4.09 -9.63
CA PRO A 144 -7.95 5.52 -9.87
C PRO A 144 -7.77 5.84 -11.35
N ASP A 145 -8.57 6.78 -11.88
CA ASP A 145 -8.53 7.17 -13.31
C ASP A 145 -7.16 7.71 -13.74
N GLU A 146 -6.42 8.31 -12.81
CA GLU A 146 -5.08 8.86 -13.02
C GLU A 146 -3.96 7.81 -12.89
N LEU A 147 -4.30 6.56 -12.54
CA LEU A 147 -3.31 5.49 -12.45
C LEU A 147 -2.94 4.99 -13.85
N TYR A 148 -1.81 5.49 -14.33
CA TYR A 148 -1.27 5.07 -15.63
C TYR A 148 0.04 4.33 -15.47
N MET A 149 0.06 3.06 -15.90
CA MET A 149 1.25 2.21 -15.89
C MET A 149 1.57 1.74 -17.31
N HIS A 150 2.80 2.00 -17.76
CA HIS A 150 3.31 1.47 -19.01
C HIS A 150 4.10 0.18 -18.76
N THR A 151 3.72 -0.89 -19.44
CA THR A 151 4.51 -2.13 -19.43
C THR A 151 5.68 -1.99 -20.41
N GLY A 152 6.87 -2.35 -19.95
CA GLY A 152 8.08 -2.45 -20.77
C GLY A 152 8.60 -3.88 -20.84
N LEU A 153 9.33 -4.20 -21.91
CA LEU A 153 10.09 -5.45 -22.00
C LEU A 153 11.37 -5.32 -21.17
N TYR A 154 11.72 -6.36 -20.42
CA TYR A 154 12.99 -6.41 -19.71
C TYR A 154 14.14 -6.57 -20.71
N THR A 155 15.10 -5.64 -20.67
CA THR A 155 16.27 -5.59 -21.57
C THR A 155 17.60 -5.79 -20.87
N GLY A 156 17.57 -6.18 -19.59
CA GLY A 156 18.78 -6.48 -18.82
C GLY A 156 19.35 -7.88 -19.12
N PRO A 157 20.36 -8.33 -18.35
CA PRO A 157 20.94 -9.66 -18.49
C PRO A 157 19.91 -10.79 -18.40
N ALA A 158 20.08 -11.84 -19.20
CA ALA A 158 19.15 -12.97 -19.25
C ALA A 158 18.91 -13.61 -17.87
N ILE A 159 17.64 -13.88 -17.56
CA ILE A 159 17.23 -14.58 -16.34
C ILE A 159 17.08 -16.05 -16.70
N GLN A 160 17.87 -16.90 -16.05
CA GLN A 160 17.75 -18.35 -16.15
C GLN A 160 16.95 -18.87 -14.96
N ALA A 161 16.05 -19.82 -15.22
CA ALA A 161 15.21 -20.47 -14.21
C ALA A 161 15.88 -21.74 -13.68
#